data_AF-A0A962YRS6-F1
#
_entry.id   AF-A0A962YRS6-F1
#
_cell.length_a   1.000
_cell.length_b   1.000
_cell.length_c   1.000
_cell.angle_alpha   90.00
_cell.angle_beta   90.00
_cell.angle_gamma   90.00
#
_symmetry.space_group_name_H-M   'P 1'
#
loop_
_entity.id
_entity.type
_entity.pdbx_description
1 polymer ?
#
loop_
_entity_poly.entity_id
_entity_poly.type
_entity_poly.pdbx_seq_one_letter_code
_entity_poly.pdbx_strand_id
1 'polypeptide(L)'
;HLKPNGHAGIVLANGSMSSSQNSEGDIRRAMVEADVVEVMVALPGQLFFNTQIPACLWFLTKQKTSRKGEVLFIDARKLGSMISRVQAELTDEVISRIGDTVAAWRGEGGEYQDIAGYCRSVKLAEIEEHGHVLTPGRYVGAEAVEDDDESFAEKMQRLTEKLGEQLAKGAELDQLIRQKLGGLGY
;
A
#
# COMPACT_ATOMS: atom_id res chain seq x y z
N HIS A 1 22.84 -11.30 -11.47
CA HIS A 1 22.23 -12.61 -11.81
C HIS A 1 21.97 -13.41 -10.55
N LEU A 2 20.78 -14.01 -10.42
CA LEU A 2 20.45 -14.96 -9.35
C LEU A 2 20.72 -16.41 -9.80
N LYS A 3 21.27 -17.21 -8.88
CA LYS A 3 21.35 -18.67 -8.99
C LYS A 3 19.93 -19.27 -9.00
N PRO A 4 19.72 -20.52 -9.47
CA PRO A 4 18.39 -21.16 -9.50
C PRO A 4 17.60 -21.10 -8.18
N ASN A 5 18.28 -21.20 -7.04
CA ASN A 5 17.74 -21.06 -5.69
C ASN A 5 18.11 -19.73 -5.02
N GLY A 6 18.42 -18.71 -5.81
CA GLY A 6 18.81 -17.40 -5.31
C GLY A 6 17.60 -16.57 -4.92
N HIS A 7 17.75 -15.79 -3.84
CA HIS A 7 16.79 -14.80 -3.38
C HIS A 7 17.34 -13.38 -3.55
N ALA A 8 16.46 -12.40 -3.74
CA ALA A 8 16.80 -10.98 -3.72
C ALA A 8 15.76 -10.20 -2.92
N GLY A 9 16.21 -9.19 -2.17
CA GLY A 9 15.35 -8.16 -1.57
C GLY A 9 15.64 -6.81 -2.22
N ILE A 10 14.62 -6.11 -2.69
CA ILE A 10 14.76 -4.84 -3.40
C ILE A 10 13.86 -3.79 -2.74
N VAL A 11 14.43 -2.63 -2.43
CA VAL A 11 13.70 -1.45 -1.95
C VAL A 11 13.31 -0.60 -3.16
N LEU A 12 12.02 -0.32 -3.33
CA LEU A 12 11.49 0.50 -4.41
C LEU A 12 10.47 1.53 -3.89
N ALA A 13 10.22 2.58 -4.67
CA ALA A 13 9.10 3.48 -4.39
C ALA A 13 7.76 2.74 -4.57
N ASN A 14 6.74 3.14 -3.79
CA ASN A 14 5.42 2.48 -3.81
C ASN A 14 4.75 2.46 -5.19
N GLY A 15 5.07 3.41 -6.07
CA GLY A 15 4.58 3.43 -7.45
C GLY A 15 4.89 2.14 -8.23
N SER A 16 5.99 1.44 -7.92
CA SER A 16 6.37 0.18 -8.57
C SER A 16 5.29 -0.91 -8.47
N MET A 17 4.46 -0.88 -7.42
CA MET A 17 3.42 -1.88 -7.16
C MET A 17 2.19 -1.73 -8.07
N SER A 18 1.96 -0.55 -8.66
CA SER A 18 0.69 -0.25 -9.34
C SER A 18 0.82 0.56 -10.63
N SER A 19 1.94 1.26 -10.83
CA SER A 19 2.16 2.11 -11.99
C SER A 19 2.06 1.33 -13.31
N SER A 20 1.49 2.00 -14.31
CA SER A 20 1.39 1.53 -15.70
C SER A 20 2.20 2.42 -16.65
N GLN A 21 2.98 3.38 -16.13
CA GLN A 21 3.85 4.22 -16.94
C GLN A 21 5.04 3.41 -17.46
N ASN A 22 5.57 3.78 -18.63
CA ASN A 22 6.82 3.22 -19.17
C ASN A 22 6.89 1.68 -19.19
N SER A 23 5.76 1.01 -19.47
CA SER A 23 5.65 -0.46 -19.46
C SER A 23 5.96 -1.15 -18.11
N GLU A 24 5.96 -0.42 -17.00
CA GLU A 24 6.15 -0.98 -15.65
C GLU A 24 5.07 -2.03 -15.31
N GLY A 25 3.85 -1.84 -15.79
CA GLY A 25 2.76 -2.81 -15.64
C GLY A 25 3.04 -4.13 -16.36
N ASP A 26 3.66 -4.08 -17.54
CA ASP A 26 4.01 -5.28 -18.32
C ASP A 26 5.15 -6.06 -17.65
N ILE A 27 6.15 -5.35 -17.13
CA ILE A 27 7.26 -5.95 -16.37
C ILE A 27 6.71 -6.65 -15.12
N ARG A 28 5.85 -5.95 -14.36
CA ARG A 28 5.24 -6.49 -13.15
C ARG A 28 4.38 -7.72 -13.45
N ARG A 29 3.55 -7.66 -14.50
CA ARG A 29 2.76 -8.81 -14.96
C ARG A 29 3.66 -10.00 -15.27
N ALA A 30 4.69 -9.81 -16.08
CA ALA A 30 5.63 -10.88 -16.43
C ALA A 30 6.33 -11.48 -15.20
N MET A 31 6.66 -10.67 -14.19
CA MET A 31 7.26 -11.16 -12.93
C MET A 31 6.28 -11.97 -12.08
N VAL A 32 5.01 -11.56 -12.03
CA VAL A 32 3.95 -12.27 -11.30
C VAL A 32 3.62 -13.60 -11.99
N GLU A 33 3.42 -13.59 -13.30
CA GLU A 33 3.12 -14.78 -14.10
C GLU A 33 4.29 -15.79 -14.09
N ALA A 34 5.54 -15.30 -14.02
CA ALA A 34 6.71 -16.15 -13.85
C ALA A 34 6.89 -16.69 -12.41
N ASP A 35 5.99 -16.35 -11.49
CA ASP A 35 5.98 -16.76 -10.08
C ASP A 35 7.29 -16.39 -9.33
N VAL A 36 7.96 -15.31 -9.76
CA VAL A 36 9.25 -14.89 -9.16
C VAL A 36 9.07 -13.90 -8.00
N VAL A 37 7.91 -13.27 -7.87
CA VAL A 37 7.58 -12.40 -6.73
C VAL A 37 7.13 -13.29 -5.57
N GLU A 38 7.82 -13.24 -4.45
CA GLU A 38 7.56 -14.09 -3.29
C GLU A 38 6.83 -13.35 -2.18
N VAL A 39 7.36 -12.20 -1.77
CA VAL A 39 6.80 -11.38 -0.69
C VAL A 39 6.79 -9.91 -1.09
N MET A 40 5.67 -9.25 -0.82
CA MET A 40 5.47 -7.82 -0.97
C MET A 40 5.23 -7.17 0.38
N VAL A 41 6.06 -6.19 0.74
CA VAL A 41 5.92 -5.45 2.01
C VAL A 41 5.73 -3.97 1.72
N ALA A 42 4.62 -3.38 2.19
CA ALA A 42 4.45 -1.93 2.19
C ALA A 42 4.99 -1.36 3.50
N LEU A 43 5.97 -0.47 3.44
CA LEU A 43 6.62 0.08 4.63
C LEU A 43 5.93 1.37 5.11
N PRO A 44 6.15 1.76 6.37
CA PRO A 44 5.83 3.10 6.85
C PRO A 44 6.44 4.21 6.00
N GLY A 45 5.81 5.39 6.04
CA GLY A 45 6.45 6.63 5.60
C GLY A 45 7.58 7.04 6.55
N GLN A 46 8.33 8.08 6.17
CA GLN A 46 9.31 8.72 7.05
C GLN A 46 10.45 7.82 7.57
N LEU A 47 10.71 6.67 6.94
CA LEU A 47 11.84 5.80 7.29
C LEU A 47 13.19 6.35 6.79
N PHE A 48 13.20 7.18 5.76
CA PHE A 48 14.41 7.70 5.14
C PHE A 48 14.69 9.14 5.56
N PHE A 49 15.95 9.45 5.88
CA PHE A 49 16.38 10.79 6.32
C PHE A 49 16.06 11.91 5.32
N ASN A 50 16.08 11.62 4.02
CA ASN A 50 15.98 12.62 2.95
C ASN A 50 14.58 12.69 2.30
N THR A 51 13.66 11.78 2.62
CA THR A 51 12.32 11.77 2.02
C THR A 51 11.28 11.15 2.93
N GLN A 52 10.09 11.73 2.95
CA GLN A 52 8.94 11.19 3.68
C GLN A 52 8.17 10.15 2.86
N ILE A 53 8.51 9.99 1.58
CA ILE A 53 7.82 9.07 0.66
C ILE A 53 8.03 7.62 1.16
N PRO A 54 6.95 6.87 1.41
CA PRO A 54 7.05 5.46 1.79
C PRO A 54 7.60 4.61 0.65
N ALA A 55 8.30 3.54 1.02
CA ALA A 55 8.83 2.54 0.11
C ALA A 55 8.13 1.19 0.29
N CYS A 56 8.38 0.29 -0.64
CA CYS A 56 7.99 -1.11 -0.57
C CYS A 56 9.21 -2.01 -0.74
N LEU A 57 9.14 -3.19 -0.13
CA LEU A 57 10.10 -4.27 -0.34
C LEU A 57 9.51 -5.30 -1.28
N TRP A 58 10.30 -5.68 -2.26
CA TRP A 58 10.06 -6.82 -3.13
C TRP A 58 11.05 -7.91 -2.76
N PHE A 59 10.55 -9.05 -2.29
CA PHE A 59 11.35 -10.25 -2.15
C PHE A 59 11.09 -11.16 -3.34
N LEU A 60 12.15 -11.50 -4.04
CA LEU A 60 12.12 -12.29 -5.26
C LEU A 60 12.85 -13.61 -5.04
N THR A 61 12.34 -14.66 -5.65
CA THR A 61 13.01 -15.95 -5.76
C THR A 61 12.96 -16.43 -7.20
N LYS A 62 14.05 -17.03 -7.67
CA LYS A 62 14.10 -17.54 -9.05
C LYS A 62 13.28 -18.83 -9.22
N GLN A 63 13.15 -19.63 -8.16
CA GLN A 63 12.32 -20.84 -8.12
C GLN A 63 11.76 -21.03 -6.71
N LYS A 64 10.43 -20.96 -6.58
CA LYS A 64 9.73 -21.29 -5.34
C LYS A 64 9.79 -22.80 -5.08
N THR A 65 10.20 -23.17 -3.88
CA THR A 65 10.19 -24.57 -3.40
C THR A 65 8.88 -24.92 -2.69
N SER A 66 8.30 -23.96 -1.96
CA SER A 66 6.97 -24.02 -1.33
C SER A 66 6.10 -22.86 -1.83
N ARG A 67 4.79 -22.91 -1.57
CA ARG A 67 3.85 -21.79 -1.87
C ARG A 67 3.88 -21.31 -3.34
N LYS A 68 4.04 -22.25 -4.28
CA LYS A 68 4.01 -21.96 -5.73
C LYS A 68 2.65 -21.38 -6.12
N GLY A 69 2.69 -20.34 -6.95
CA GLY A 69 1.48 -19.64 -7.38
C GLY A 69 0.83 -18.79 -6.28
N GLU A 70 1.55 -18.52 -5.18
CA GLU A 70 1.10 -17.65 -4.09
C GLU A 70 2.12 -16.55 -3.82
N VAL A 71 1.64 -15.34 -3.53
CA VAL A 71 2.45 -14.20 -3.07
C VAL A 71 1.98 -13.81 -1.68
N LEU A 72 2.92 -13.64 -0.76
CA LEU A 72 2.63 -13.11 0.58
C LEU A 72 2.61 -11.58 0.54
N PHE A 73 1.48 -10.98 0.89
CA PHE A 73 1.35 -9.55 1.09
C PHE A 73 1.44 -9.21 2.56
N ILE A 74 2.25 -8.21 2.91
CA ILE A 74 2.39 -7.68 4.27
C ILE A 74 2.21 -6.16 4.22
N ASP A 75 1.28 -5.64 5.01
CA ASP A 75 1.08 -4.22 5.22
C ASP A 75 1.69 -3.79 6.54
N ALA A 76 2.89 -3.22 6.46
CA ALA A 76 3.61 -2.71 7.62
C ALA A 76 3.46 -1.20 7.77
N ARG A 77 2.59 -0.52 6.99
CA ARG A 77 2.51 0.95 6.93
C ARG A 77 2.25 1.60 8.30
N LYS A 78 1.56 0.89 9.20
CA LYS A 78 1.22 1.34 10.57
C LYS A 78 2.20 0.85 11.65
N LEU A 79 3.24 0.10 11.29
CA LEU A 79 4.15 -0.55 12.25
C LEU A 79 5.41 0.27 12.54
N GLY A 80 5.49 1.51 12.04
CA GLY A 80 6.62 2.41 12.31
C GLY A 80 6.47 3.15 13.63
N SER A 81 7.55 3.26 14.38
CA SER A 81 7.64 4.05 15.61
C SER A 81 8.32 5.38 15.34
N MET A 82 7.70 6.49 15.71
CA MET A 82 8.28 7.82 15.52
C MET A 82 9.44 8.05 16.51
N ILE A 83 10.64 8.27 15.98
CA ILE A 83 11.82 8.65 16.77
C ILE A 83 12.09 10.15 16.74
N SER A 84 11.46 10.86 15.81
CA SER A 84 11.39 12.31 15.79
C SER A 84 10.08 12.77 15.13
N ARG A 85 9.86 14.08 15.02
CA ARG A 85 8.69 14.63 14.32
C ARG A 85 8.62 14.27 12.83
N VAL A 86 9.76 13.90 12.23
CA VAL A 86 9.90 13.71 10.78
C VAL A 86 10.48 12.35 10.41
N GLN A 87 10.79 11.51 11.39
CA GLN A 87 11.44 10.22 11.18
C GLN A 87 10.79 9.13 12.00
N ALA A 88 10.47 8.04 11.33
CA ALA A 88 10.06 6.77 11.92
C ALA A 88 11.18 5.73 11.78
N GLU A 89 11.13 4.72 12.63
CA GLU A 89 11.95 3.52 12.51
C GLU A 89 11.07 2.26 12.62
N LEU A 90 11.60 1.14 12.16
CA LEU A 90 11.08 -0.18 12.51
C LEU A 90 11.94 -0.71 13.65
N THR A 91 11.30 -1.05 14.77
CA THR A 91 12.01 -1.66 15.89
C THR A 91 12.39 -3.10 15.57
N ASP A 92 13.35 -3.66 16.31
CA ASP A 92 13.79 -5.05 16.12
C ASP A 92 12.63 -6.04 16.31
N GLU A 93 11.67 -5.75 17.19
CA GLU A 93 10.47 -6.56 17.39
C GLU A 93 9.57 -6.58 16.15
N VAL A 94 9.42 -5.42 15.47
CA VAL A 94 8.63 -5.33 14.24
C VAL A 94 9.33 -6.07 13.10
N ILE A 95 10.64 -5.93 12.99
CA ILE A 95 11.45 -6.64 12.00
C ILE A 95 11.35 -8.16 12.22
N SER A 96 11.49 -8.62 13.48
CA SER A 96 11.32 -10.04 13.83
C SER A 96 9.93 -10.52 13.47
N ARG A 97 8.87 -9.79 13.85
CA ARG A 97 7.48 -10.18 13.54
C ARG A 97 7.26 -10.38 12.03
N ILE A 98 7.78 -9.47 11.20
CA ILE A 98 7.70 -9.61 9.73
C ILE A 98 8.49 -10.84 9.27
N GLY A 99 9.72 -11.02 9.75
CA GLY A 99 10.55 -12.19 9.42
C GLY A 99 9.91 -13.52 9.81
N ASP A 100 9.37 -13.61 11.02
CA ASP A 100 8.69 -14.77 11.57
C ASP A 100 7.42 -15.10 10.78
N THR A 101 6.67 -14.07 10.35
CA THR A 101 5.49 -14.24 9.48
C THR A 101 5.87 -14.85 8.13
N VAL A 102 6.99 -14.40 7.53
CA VAL A 102 7.50 -14.96 6.27
C VAL A 102 7.98 -16.40 6.48
N ALA A 103 8.70 -16.69 7.57
CA ALA A 103 9.16 -18.03 7.88
C ALA A 103 7.99 -19.01 8.10
N ALA A 104 6.96 -18.60 8.84
CA ALA A 104 5.74 -19.37 9.03
C ALA A 104 5.02 -19.64 7.72
N TRP A 105 4.88 -18.61 6.88
CA TRP A 105 4.25 -18.75 5.57
C TRP A 105 4.99 -19.76 4.67
N ARG A 106 6.33 -19.75 4.68
CA ARG A 106 7.16 -20.72 3.96
C ARG A 106 7.09 -22.15 4.52
N GLY A 107 6.59 -22.32 5.75
CA GLY A 107 6.61 -23.59 6.49
C GLY A 107 7.94 -23.86 7.20
N GLU A 108 8.74 -22.82 7.43
CA GLU A 108 10.06 -22.88 8.06
C GLU A 108 10.01 -22.58 9.58
N GLY A 109 8.86 -22.17 10.12
CA GLY A 109 8.68 -22.00 11.56
C GLY A 109 7.27 -21.59 11.98
N GLY A 110 6.65 -22.33 12.90
CA GLY A 110 5.29 -22.03 13.38
C GLY A 110 4.18 -22.29 12.36
N GLU A 111 2.94 -21.95 12.72
CA GLU A 111 1.78 -22.05 11.84
C GLU A 111 1.42 -20.68 11.26
N TYR A 112 1.16 -20.63 9.95
CA TYR A 112 0.76 -19.41 9.26
C TYR A 112 -0.76 -19.24 9.22
N GLN A 113 -1.22 -18.00 9.44
CA GLN A 113 -2.60 -17.59 9.24
C GLN A 113 -2.65 -16.20 8.60
N ASP A 114 -3.63 -15.97 7.73
CA ASP A 114 -3.96 -14.64 7.22
C ASP A 114 -4.50 -13.76 8.37
N ILE A 115 -4.00 -12.54 8.48
CA ILE A 115 -4.38 -11.57 9.52
C ILE A 115 -4.87 -10.29 8.84
N ALA A 116 -6.14 -9.97 9.05
CA ALA A 116 -6.79 -8.79 8.47
C ALA A 116 -6.00 -7.51 8.82
N GLY A 117 -5.71 -6.70 7.79
CA GLY A 117 -4.92 -5.48 7.87
C GLY A 117 -3.42 -5.66 8.08
N TYR A 118 -2.92 -6.90 8.18
CA TYR A 118 -1.50 -7.18 8.36
C TYR A 118 -0.90 -8.05 7.26
N CYS A 119 -1.36 -9.29 7.08
CA CYS A 119 -0.77 -10.19 6.10
C CYS A 119 -1.78 -11.14 5.47
N ARG A 120 -1.56 -11.52 4.21
CA ARG A 120 -2.39 -12.49 3.49
C ARG A 120 -1.62 -13.19 2.38
N SER A 121 -1.81 -14.50 2.26
CA SER A 121 -1.35 -15.31 1.13
C SER A 121 -2.35 -15.23 -0.02
N VAL A 122 -1.92 -14.79 -1.19
CA VAL A 122 -2.82 -14.53 -2.33
C VAL A 122 -2.34 -15.30 -3.56
N LYS A 123 -3.29 -15.94 -4.25
CA LYS A 123 -3.01 -16.70 -5.47
C LYS A 123 -2.79 -15.79 -6.67
N LEU A 124 -1.96 -16.22 -7.62
CA LEU A 124 -1.70 -15.45 -8.85
C LEU A 124 -2.98 -15.10 -9.62
N ALA A 125 -3.99 -15.98 -9.63
CA ALA A 125 -5.27 -15.72 -10.28
C ALA A 125 -6.01 -14.50 -9.68
N GLU A 126 -6.00 -14.34 -8.35
CA GLU A 126 -6.61 -13.17 -7.70
C GLU A 126 -5.81 -11.90 -8.02
N ILE A 127 -4.49 -12.01 -8.18
CA ILE A 127 -3.63 -10.88 -8.59
C ILE A 127 -3.91 -10.47 -10.04
N GLU A 128 -4.13 -11.45 -10.93
CA GLU A 128 -4.50 -11.25 -12.33
C GLU A 128 -5.83 -10.51 -12.45
N GLU A 129 -6.86 -10.93 -11.72
CA GLU A 129 -8.18 -10.26 -11.64
C GLU A 129 -8.06 -8.79 -11.19
N HIS A 130 -7.08 -8.49 -10.35
CA HIS A 130 -6.79 -7.13 -9.88
C HIS A 130 -5.84 -6.33 -10.80
N GLY A 131 -5.56 -6.82 -12.00
CA GLY A 131 -4.74 -6.14 -13.00
C GLY A 131 -3.24 -6.13 -12.65
N HIS A 132 -2.77 -7.17 -11.96
CA HIS A 132 -1.38 -7.32 -11.52
C HIS A 132 -0.90 -6.20 -10.58
N VAL A 133 -1.82 -5.54 -9.86
CA VAL A 133 -1.47 -4.54 -8.84
C VAL A 133 -1.01 -5.26 -7.58
N LEU A 134 0.18 -4.94 -7.08
CA LEU A 134 0.83 -5.63 -5.96
C LEU A 134 0.81 -4.83 -4.65
N THR A 135 -0.18 -3.94 -4.46
CA THR A 135 -0.28 -3.15 -3.24
C THR A 135 -0.87 -4.00 -2.10
N PRO A 136 -0.14 -4.26 -0.98
CA PRO A 136 -0.61 -5.12 0.11
C PRO A 136 -1.98 -4.73 0.67
N GLY A 137 -2.24 -3.43 0.84
CA GLY A 137 -3.53 -2.93 1.35
C GLY A 137 -4.75 -3.33 0.53
N ARG A 138 -4.59 -3.76 -0.73
CA ARG A 138 -5.69 -4.29 -1.56
C ARG A 138 -6.09 -5.71 -1.15
N TYR A 139 -5.17 -6.46 -0.56
CA TYR A 139 -5.33 -7.89 -0.30
C TYR A 139 -5.54 -8.20 1.16
N VAL A 140 -4.82 -7.53 2.06
CA VAL A 140 -4.87 -7.81 3.51
C VAL A 140 -6.16 -7.31 4.16
N GLY A 141 -6.95 -6.48 3.47
CA GLY A 141 -8.16 -5.87 4.01
C GLY A 141 -7.86 -4.79 5.06
N ALA A 142 -8.90 -4.32 5.74
CA ALA A 142 -8.75 -3.47 6.92
C ALA A 142 -8.74 -4.36 8.18
N GLU A 143 -7.97 -3.97 9.20
CA GLU A 143 -8.26 -4.41 10.56
C GLU A 143 -9.73 -4.08 10.85
N ALA A 144 -10.43 -4.98 11.54
CA ALA A 144 -11.74 -4.65 12.10
C ALA A 144 -11.52 -3.47 13.05
N VAL A 145 -11.83 -2.27 12.57
CA VAL A 145 -11.97 -1.09 13.42
C VAL A 145 -13.22 -1.41 14.25
N GLU A 146 -13.15 -1.38 15.58
CA GLU A 146 -14.37 -1.20 16.39
C GLU A 146 -15.08 0.00 15.77
N ASP A 147 -16.27 -0.22 15.18
CA ASP A 147 -16.95 0.72 14.30
C ASP A 147 -16.68 2.16 14.75
N ASP A 148 -15.93 2.89 13.92
CA ASP A 148 -16.09 4.33 13.90
C ASP A 148 -17.54 4.50 13.44
N ASP A 149 -18.45 4.77 14.39
CA ASP A 149 -19.92 4.72 14.32
C ASP A 149 -20.55 5.42 13.09
N GLU A 150 -19.74 6.09 12.26
CA GLU A 150 -20.13 6.70 11.00
C GLU A 150 -19.83 5.76 9.82
N SER A 151 -20.90 5.11 9.35
CA SER A 151 -20.91 4.29 8.14
C SER A 151 -20.39 5.07 6.92
N PHE A 152 -19.93 4.33 5.89
CA PHE A 152 -19.50 4.96 4.62
C PHE A 152 -20.59 5.87 4.01
N ALA A 153 -21.85 5.50 4.16
CA ALA A 153 -22.99 6.29 3.67
C ALA A 153 -23.08 7.65 4.39
N GLU A 154 -22.93 7.67 5.71
CA GLU A 154 -22.94 8.90 6.51
C GLU A 154 -21.73 9.78 6.21
N LYS A 155 -20.54 9.18 6.05
CA LYS A 155 -19.34 9.92 5.61
C LYS A 155 -19.55 10.56 4.24
N MET A 156 -20.11 9.83 3.28
CA MET A 156 -20.40 10.34 1.93
C MET A 156 -21.45 11.45 1.96
N GLN A 157 -22.50 11.29 2.77
CA GLN A 157 -23.52 12.33 2.93
C GLN A 157 -22.91 13.61 3.50
N ARG A 158 -22.18 13.52 4.62
CA ARG A 158 -21.52 14.67 5.25
C ARG A 158 -20.56 15.38 4.30
N LEU A 159 -19.75 14.61 3.57
CA LEU A 159 -18.80 15.19 2.60
C LEU A 159 -19.52 15.87 1.43
N THR A 160 -20.65 15.31 0.97
CA THR A 160 -21.46 15.90 -0.10
C THR A 160 -22.15 17.18 0.35
N GLU A 161 -22.70 17.22 1.56
CA GLU A 161 -23.29 18.42 2.16
C GLU A 161 -22.24 19.53 2.30
N LYS A 162 -21.07 19.19 2.86
CA LYS A 162 -19.95 20.13 3.01
C LYS A 162 -19.46 20.66 1.65
N LEU A 163 -19.42 19.81 0.63
CA LEU A 163 -19.10 20.24 -0.74
C LEU A 163 -20.14 21.22 -1.27
N GLY A 164 -21.43 20.96 -1.03
CA GLY A 164 -22.52 21.87 -1.39
C GLY A 164 -22.41 23.25 -0.75
N GLU A 165 -22.11 23.30 0.56
CA GLU A 165 -21.86 24.57 1.27
C GLU A 165 -20.68 25.34 0.68
N GLN A 166 -19.58 24.64 0.36
CA GLN A 166 -18.40 25.28 -0.22
C GLN A 166 -18.66 25.82 -1.63
N LEU A 167 -19.45 25.10 -2.45
CA LEU A 167 -19.85 25.58 -3.78
C LEU A 167 -20.75 26.82 -3.68
N ALA A 168 -21.71 26.84 -2.76
CA ALA A 168 -22.58 27.99 -2.54
C ALA A 168 -21.76 29.22 -2.09
N LYS A 169 -20.83 29.04 -1.16
CA LYS A 169 -19.92 30.10 -0.71
C LYS A 169 -19.01 30.59 -1.82
N GLY A 170 -18.54 29.69 -2.70
CA GLY A 170 -17.78 30.05 -3.90
C GLY A 170 -18.59 30.95 -4.84
N ALA A 171 -19.85 30.60 -5.12
CA ALA A 171 -20.72 31.40 -5.98
C ALA A 171 -21.01 32.80 -5.41
N GLU A 172 -21.21 32.90 -4.09
CA GLU A 172 -21.40 34.19 -3.41
C GLU A 172 -20.15 35.07 -3.52
N LEU A 173 -18.96 34.49 -3.28
CA LEU A 173 -17.69 35.19 -3.42
C LEU A 173 -17.44 35.64 -4.87
N ASP A 174 -17.74 34.80 -5.86
CA ASP A 174 -17.62 35.15 -7.27
C ASP A 174 -18.56 36.31 -7.65
N GLN A 175 -19.79 36.31 -7.13
CA GLN A 175 -20.73 37.41 -7.34
C GLN A 175 -20.22 38.72 -6.71
N LEU A 176 -19.68 38.64 -5.50
CA LEU A 176 -19.08 39.77 -4.81
C LEU A 176 -17.86 40.33 -5.56
N ILE A 177 -17.00 39.45 -6.09
CA ILE A 177 -15.84 39.83 -6.91
C ILE A 177 -16.31 40.58 -8.15
N ARG A 178 -17.31 40.06 -8.88
CA ARG A 178 -17.88 40.73 -10.07
C ARG A 178 -18.46 42.10 -9.73
N GLN A 179 -19.17 42.21 -8.61
CA GLN A 179 -19.73 43.49 -8.15
C GLN A 179 -18.62 44.51 -7.85
N LYS A 180 -17.55 44.09 -7.18
CA LYS A 180 -16.43 44.97 -6.85
C LYS A 180 -15.60 45.36 -8.07
N LEU A 181 -15.38 44.44 -9.03
CA LEU A 181 -14.69 44.74 -10.28
C LEU A 181 -15.49 45.73 -11.15
N GLY A 182 -16.81 45.52 -11.27
CA GLY A 182 -17.69 46.44 -11.99
C GLY A 182 -17.72 47.84 -11.35
N GLY A 183 -17.62 47.94 -10.03
CA GLY A 183 -17.48 49.22 -9.31
C GLY A 183 -16.13 49.92 -9.53
N LEU A 184 -15.11 49.20 -9.99
CA LEU A 184 -13.77 49.71 -10.32
C LEU A 184 -13.59 49.94 -11.84
N GLY A 185 -14.62 49.68 -12.65
CA GLY A 185 -14.62 49.94 -14.09
C GLY A 185 -14.05 48.81 -14.96
N TYR A 186 -14.01 47.57 -14.45
CA TYR A 186 -13.61 46.37 -15.20
C TYR A 186 -14.76 45.36 -15.30
#